data_AF-A0ABD2PMA2-F1
#
_entry.id   AF-A0ABD2PMA2-F1
#
_cell.length_a   1.000
_cell.length_b   1.000
_cell.length_c   1.000
_cell.angle_alpha   90.00
_cell.angle_beta   90.00
_cell.angle_gamma   90.00
#
_symmetry.space_group_name_H-M   'P 1'
#
loop_
_entity.id
_entity.type
_entity.pdbx_description
1 polymer ?
#
loop_
_entity_poly.entity_id
_entity_poly.type
_entity_poly.pdbx_seq_one_letter_code
_entity_poly.pdbx_strand_id
1 'polypeptide(L)'
;MSFHWTLTAAFLYALMGIIGVIMLPIVPPSLWNKLFKSNLIRSFTVHSYFLFNMFMGLLVVVFLDSIRDTYNRSEAYKTLKDHPDNLRPETEALLQMRMFRAQRNFHISGFALFSWFVFKMLLNLISQNAQLKASQEASLKQAKSATEVAQKLLKGDDDSSSKKEIDTLEKKLQSTQQELDRAKKDVETMKKQSEQLTKEYKRLVDDNEQLEEKLRVSVGNDPANKKDD
;
A
#
# COMPACT_ATOMS: atom_id res chain seq x y z
N MET A 1 -30.33 -31.24 8.85
CA MET A 1 -28.88 -30.87 8.93
C MET A 1 -28.77 -29.75 9.95
N SER A 2 -27.73 -29.70 10.77
CA SER A 2 -27.55 -28.55 11.67
C SER A 2 -27.39 -27.27 10.87
N PHE A 3 -27.87 -26.16 11.43
CA PHE A 3 -27.91 -24.85 10.78
C PHE A 3 -26.55 -24.38 10.25
N HIS A 4 -25.46 -24.67 10.96
CA HIS A 4 -24.10 -24.33 10.51
C HIS A 4 -23.71 -25.04 9.21
N TRP A 5 -24.05 -26.33 9.03
CA TRP A 5 -23.73 -27.07 7.80
C TRP A 5 -24.51 -26.56 6.59
N THR A 6 -25.76 -26.12 6.79
CA THR A 6 -26.54 -25.49 5.71
C THR A 6 -25.96 -24.12 5.35
N LEU A 7 -25.46 -23.37 6.33
CA LEU A 7 -24.79 -22.09 6.08
C LEU A 7 -23.47 -22.27 5.32
N THR A 8 -22.64 -23.25 5.71
CA THR A 8 -21.39 -23.57 4.98
C THR A 8 -21.67 -24.01 3.55
N ALA A 9 -22.72 -24.81 3.33
CA ALA A 9 -23.12 -25.22 1.99
C ALA A 9 -23.62 -24.04 1.14
N ALA A 10 -24.45 -23.17 1.70
CA ALA A 10 -24.92 -21.96 1.02
C ALA A 10 -23.75 -21.03 0.64
N PHE A 11 -22.80 -20.85 1.56
CA PHE A 11 -21.58 -20.09 1.30
C PHE A 11 -20.75 -20.70 0.17
N LEU A 12 -20.55 -22.02 0.17
CA LEU A 12 -19.86 -22.72 -0.91
C LEU A 12 -20.54 -22.50 -2.27
N TYR A 13 -21.87 -22.67 -2.34
CA TYR A 13 -22.59 -22.52 -3.61
C TYR A 13 -22.55 -21.08 -4.13
N ALA A 14 -22.66 -20.09 -3.23
CA ALA A 14 -22.49 -18.69 -3.59
C ALA A 14 -21.07 -18.41 -4.14
N LEU A 15 -20.03 -18.91 -3.46
CA LEU A 15 -18.66 -18.78 -3.92
C LEU A 15 -18.43 -19.44 -5.28
N MET A 16 -18.90 -20.67 -5.47
CA MET A 16 -18.77 -21.40 -6.74
C MET A 16 -19.47 -20.65 -7.88
N GLY A 17 -20.64 -20.05 -7.62
CA GLY A 17 -21.32 -19.19 -8.58
C GLY A 17 -20.48 -17.95 -8.94
N ILE A 18 -19.95 -17.24 -7.95
CA ILE A 18 -19.10 -16.06 -8.17
C ILE A 18 -17.83 -16.42 -8.94
N ILE A 19 -17.14 -17.49 -8.54
CA ILE A 19 -15.93 -17.98 -9.22
C ILE A 19 -16.26 -18.36 -10.67
N GLY A 20 -17.38 -19.05 -10.91
CA GLY A 20 -17.84 -19.39 -12.25
C GLY A 20 -18.08 -18.17 -13.13
N VAL A 21 -18.75 -17.14 -12.59
CA VAL A 21 -18.96 -15.86 -13.30
C VAL A 21 -17.64 -15.14 -13.60
N ILE A 22 -16.68 -15.18 -12.67
CA ILE A 22 -15.36 -14.56 -12.84
C ILE A 22 -14.51 -15.30 -13.88
N MET A 23 -14.57 -16.63 -13.90
CA MET A 23 -13.83 -17.48 -14.85
C MET A 23 -14.38 -17.37 -16.27
N LEU A 24 -15.68 -17.11 -16.42
CA LEU A 24 -16.26 -16.87 -17.73
C LEU A 24 -15.73 -15.56 -18.33
N PRO A 25 -15.31 -15.55 -19.61
CA PRO A 25 -14.79 -14.36 -20.30
C PRO A 25 -15.86 -13.29 -20.58
N ILE A 26 -16.98 -13.31 -19.87
CA ILE A 26 -18.13 -12.43 -20.06
C ILE A 26 -17.83 -11.01 -19.53
N VAL A 27 -17.00 -10.88 -18.49
CA VAL A 27 -16.76 -9.59 -17.83
C VAL A 27 -15.43 -8.97 -18.28
N PRO A 28 -15.43 -7.91 -19.11
CA PRO A 28 -14.20 -7.24 -19.53
C PRO A 28 -13.42 -6.66 -18.34
N PRO A 29 -12.07 -6.65 -18.39
CA PRO A 29 -11.22 -6.13 -17.30
C PRO A 29 -11.48 -4.65 -16.92
N SER A 30 -12.05 -3.87 -17.82
CA SER A 30 -12.44 -2.48 -17.57
C SER A 30 -13.59 -2.35 -16.56
N LEU A 31 -14.51 -3.32 -16.52
CA LEU A 31 -15.60 -3.36 -15.52
C LEU A 31 -15.04 -3.67 -14.13
N TRP A 32 -14.12 -4.63 -14.04
CA TRP A 32 -13.41 -4.94 -12.81
C TRP A 32 -12.65 -3.72 -12.28
N ASN A 33 -11.92 -3.01 -13.14
CA ASN A 33 -11.21 -1.78 -12.75
C ASN A 33 -12.16 -0.70 -12.19
N LYS A 34 -13.36 -0.55 -12.78
CA LYS A 34 -14.39 0.38 -12.27
C LYS A 34 -14.98 -0.09 -10.94
N LEU A 35 -15.26 -1.39 -10.79
CA LEU A 35 -15.76 -1.97 -9.54
C LEU A 35 -14.72 -1.82 -8.41
N PHE A 36 -13.47 -2.18 -8.66
CA PHE A 36 -12.39 -2.08 -7.66
C PHE A 36 -12.06 -0.64 -7.26
N LYS A 37 -12.27 0.33 -8.16
CA LYS A 37 -12.10 1.77 -7.85
C LYS A 37 -13.33 2.43 -7.21
N SER A 38 -14.46 1.72 -7.10
CA SER A 38 -15.65 2.24 -6.44
C SER A 38 -15.40 2.46 -4.95
N ASN A 39 -15.98 3.51 -4.38
CA ASN A 39 -15.83 3.88 -2.96
C ASN A 39 -16.25 2.74 -2.02
N LEU A 40 -17.23 1.91 -2.43
CA LEU A 40 -17.69 0.75 -1.67
C LEU A 40 -16.58 -0.31 -1.53
N ILE A 41 -15.92 -0.64 -2.64
CA ILE A 41 -14.83 -1.64 -2.63
C ILE A 41 -13.57 -1.07 -2.00
N ARG A 42 -13.32 0.23 -2.12
CA ARG A 42 -12.19 0.90 -1.45
C ARG A 42 -12.26 0.76 0.07
N SER A 43 -13.44 0.90 0.68
CA SER A 43 -13.65 0.67 2.11
C SER A 43 -13.38 -0.80 2.50
N PHE A 44 -13.85 -1.74 1.68
CA PHE A 44 -13.63 -3.18 1.89
C PHE A 44 -12.15 -3.58 1.73
N THR A 45 -11.42 -2.90 0.83
CA THR A 45 -10.02 -3.18 0.51
C THR A 45 -9.09 -2.87 1.68
N VAL A 46 -9.38 -1.83 2.48
CA VAL A 46 -8.54 -1.44 3.64
C VAL A 46 -8.50 -2.55 4.70
N HIS A 47 -9.61 -3.23 4.93
CA HIS A 47 -9.71 -4.33 5.91
C HIS A 47 -9.66 -5.72 5.25
N SER A 48 -9.43 -5.78 3.95
CA SER A 48 -9.49 -7.00 3.14
C SER A 48 -8.52 -8.07 3.67
N TYR A 49 -7.27 -7.71 3.96
CA TYR A 49 -6.29 -8.67 4.47
C TYR A 49 -6.75 -9.35 5.76
N PHE A 50 -7.27 -8.57 6.72
CA PHE A 50 -7.77 -9.09 7.98
C PHE A 50 -9.01 -9.97 7.78
N LEU A 51 -9.99 -9.50 7.01
CA LEU A 51 -11.22 -10.26 6.73
C LEU A 51 -10.91 -11.57 5.99
N PHE A 52 -10.05 -11.55 4.97
CA PHE A 52 -9.68 -12.75 4.22
C PHE A 52 -9.04 -13.82 5.09
N ASN A 53 -8.14 -13.41 6.00
CA ASN A 53 -7.47 -14.32 6.92
C ASN A 53 -8.41 -14.79 8.05
N MET A 54 -9.32 -13.94 8.53
CA MET A 54 -10.33 -14.32 9.53
C MET A 54 -11.28 -15.39 8.97
N PHE A 55 -11.83 -15.19 7.77
CA PHE A 55 -12.68 -16.18 7.10
C PHE A 55 -11.92 -17.46 6.76
N MET A 56 -10.64 -17.35 6.38
CA MET A 56 -9.79 -18.52 6.19
C MET A 56 -9.66 -19.33 7.49
N GLY A 57 -9.37 -18.68 8.61
CA GLY A 57 -9.30 -19.33 9.91
C GLY A 57 -10.61 -20.02 10.30
N LEU A 58 -11.75 -19.35 10.08
CA LEU A 58 -13.08 -19.93 10.31
C LEU A 58 -13.32 -21.19 9.48
N LEU A 59 -12.98 -21.16 8.19
CA LEU A 59 -13.13 -22.32 7.30
C LEU A 59 -12.20 -23.47 7.68
N VAL A 60 -10.97 -23.18 8.13
CA VAL A 60 -10.07 -24.20 8.66
C VAL A 60 -10.66 -24.86 9.90
N VAL A 61 -11.22 -24.09 10.84
CA VAL A 61 -11.87 -24.65 12.03
C VAL A 61 -13.06 -25.54 11.66
N VAL A 62 -13.94 -25.10 10.75
CA VAL A 62 -15.07 -25.91 10.27
C VAL A 62 -14.60 -27.17 9.54
N PHE A 63 -13.50 -27.07 8.78
CA PHE A 63 -12.90 -28.22 8.12
C PHE A 63 -12.32 -29.23 9.11
N LEU A 64 -11.57 -28.78 10.11
CA LEU A 64 -11.05 -29.64 11.18
C LEU A 64 -12.19 -30.28 11.99
N ASP A 65 -13.26 -29.53 12.28
CA ASP A 65 -14.46 -30.07 12.92
C ASP A 65 -15.11 -31.18 12.07
N SER A 66 -15.18 -30.99 10.75
CA SER A 66 -15.70 -32.02 9.84
C SER A 66 -14.83 -33.27 9.75
N ILE A 67 -13.50 -33.13 9.85
CA ILE A 67 -12.56 -34.27 9.94
C ILE A 67 -12.80 -35.03 11.23
N ARG A 68 -12.85 -34.31 12.36
CA ARG A 68 -13.11 -34.89 13.69
C ARG A 68 -14.44 -35.62 13.71
N ASP A 69 -15.53 -35.01 13.23
CA ASP A 69 -16.86 -35.59 13.21
C ASP A 69 -16.92 -36.85 12.32
N THR A 70 -16.23 -36.82 11.17
CA THR A 70 -16.16 -37.98 10.26
C THR A 70 -15.34 -39.12 10.87
N TYR A 71 -14.21 -38.82 11.49
CA TYR A 71 -13.37 -39.82 12.17
C TYR A 71 -14.10 -40.44 13.36
N ASN A 72 -14.64 -39.63 14.26
CA ASN A 72 -15.33 -40.09 15.46
C ASN A 72 -16.55 -40.97 15.12
N ARG A 73 -17.33 -40.58 14.11
CA ARG A 73 -18.47 -41.40 13.67
C ARG A 73 -18.02 -42.67 12.97
N SER A 74 -16.90 -42.61 12.22
CA SER A 74 -16.34 -43.78 11.55
C SER A 74 -15.85 -44.82 12.54
N GLU A 75 -15.19 -44.36 13.61
CA GLU A 75 -14.69 -45.22 14.68
C GLU A 75 -15.86 -45.84 15.46
N ALA A 76 -16.86 -45.02 15.85
CA ALA A 76 -18.07 -45.50 16.52
C ALA A 76 -18.83 -46.56 15.70
N TYR A 77 -18.88 -46.41 14.38
CA TYR A 77 -19.48 -47.42 13.49
C TYR A 77 -18.69 -48.73 13.46
N LYS A 78 -17.34 -48.66 13.43
CA LYS A 78 -16.47 -49.85 13.44
C LYS A 78 -16.58 -50.62 14.76
N THR A 79 -16.44 -49.94 15.90
CA THR A 79 -16.50 -50.58 17.23
C THR A 79 -17.83 -51.29 17.46
N LEU A 80 -18.95 -50.72 17.00
CA LEU A 80 -20.25 -51.35 17.16
C LEU A 80 -20.46 -52.54 16.20
N LYS A 81 -19.82 -52.51 15.03
CA LYS A 81 -19.82 -53.63 14.08
C LYS A 81 -18.99 -54.81 14.56
N ASP A 82 -17.91 -54.56 15.30
CA ASP A 82 -17.06 -55.58 15.91
C ASP A 82 -17.75 -56.29 17.11
N HIS A 83 -18.84 -55.73 17.64
CA HIS A 83 -19.66 -56.31 18.71
C HIS A 83 -21.11 -56.59 18.23
N PRO A 84 -21.32 -57.65 17.43
CA PRO A 84 -22.60 -57.91 16.74
C PRO A 84 -23.77 -58.24 17.67
N ASP A 85 -23.50 -58.68 18.91
CA ASP A 85 -24.54 -59.05 19.88
C ASP A 85 -25.46 -57.87 20.28
N ASN A 86 -25.00 -56.63 20.08
CA ASN A 86 -25.73 -55.40 20.39
C ASN A 86 -26.28 -54.68 19.15
N LEU A 87 -26.06 -55.23 17.94
CA LEU A 87 -26.31 -54.53 16.69
C LEU A 87 -27.69 -54.87 16.12
N ARG A 88 -28.71 -54.08 16.49
CA ARG A 88 -30.02 -54.13 15.85
C ARG A 88 -29.94 -53.55 14.42
N PRO A 89 -30.63 -54.12 13.42
CA PRO A 89 -30.64 -53.60 12.05
C PRO A 89 -31.03 -52.11 11.94
N GLU A 90 -31.96 -51.67 12.79
CA GLU A 90 -32.37 -50.25 12.87
C GLU A 90 -31.23 -49.31 13.32
N THR A 91 -30.40 -49.78 14.26
CA THR A 91 -29.25 -49.03 14.77
C THR A 91 -28.15 -48.91 13.73
N GLU A 92 -27.92 -49.98 12.95
CA GLU A 92 -26.95 -49.99 11.85
C GLU A 92 -27.35 -48.98 10.77
N ALA A 93 -28.62 -48.99 10.33
CA ALA A 93 -29.13 -48.03 9.35
C ALA A 93 -28.96 -46.58 9.82
N LEU A 94 -29.25 -46.30 11.09
CA LEU A 94 -29.11 -44.97 11.68
C LEU A 94 -27.64 -44.51 11.76
N LEU A 95 -26.70 -45.40 12.08
CA LEU A 95 -25.27 -45.11 12.06
C LEU A 95 -24.77 -44.83 10.65
N GLN A 96 -25.18 -45.66 9.69
CA GLN A 96 -24.81 -45.50 8.28
C GLN A 96 -25.32 -44.14 7.75
N MET A 97 -26.56 -43.76 8.07
CA MET A 97 -27.09 -42.43 7.72
C MET A 97 -26.29 -41.28 8.34
N ARG A 98 -25.85 -41.41 9.60
CA ARG A 98 -25.02 -40.41 10.27
C ARG A 98 -23.62 -40.31 9.65
N MET A 99 -23.06 -41.44 9.21
CA MET A 99 -21.79 -41.51 8.50
C MET A 99 -21.84 -40.79 7.15
N PHE A 100 -22.85 -41.09 6.33
CA PHE A 100 -23.04 -40.39 5.05
C PHE A 100 -23.20 -38.89 5.22
N ARG A 101 -23.89 -38.47 6.30
CA ARG A 101 -24.03 -37.06 6.64
C ARG A 101 -22.69 -36.39 6.95
N ALA A 102 -21.84 -37.04 7.73
CA ALA A 102 -20.52 -36.50 8.08
C ALA A 102 -19.57 -36.46 6.87
N GLN A 103 -19.53 -37.53 6.06
CA GLN A 103 -18.75 -37.57 4.82
C GLN A 103 -19.11 -36.43 3.86
N ARG A 104 -20.42 -36.20 3.65
CA ARG A 104 -20.88 -35.10 2.81
C ARG A 104 -20.47 -33.73 3.37
N ASN A 105 -20.60 -33.54 4.67
CA ASN A 105 -20.22 -32.30 5.34
C ASN A 105 -18.71 -32.04 5.26
N PHE A 106 -17.88 -33.08 5.35
CA PHE A 106 -16.43 -33.03 5.11
C PHE A 106 -16.08 -32.59 3.69
N HIS A 107 -16.77 -33.11 2.68
CA HIS A 107 -16.56 -32.65 1.30
C HIS A 107 -16.97 -31.19 1.12
N ILE A 108 -18.12 -30.78 1.67
CA ILE A 108 -18.59 -29.38 1.58
C ILE A 108 -17.58 -28.42 2.24
N SER A 109 -17.10 -28.71 3.45
CA SER A 109 -16.12 -27.86 4.14
C SER A 109 -14.78 -27.84 3.42
N GLY A 110 -14.30 -28.98 2.90
CA GLY A 110 -13.07 -29.07 2.13
C GLY A 110 -13.13 -28.27 0.83
N PHE A 111 -14.23 -28.41 0.07
CA PHE A 111 -14.44 -27.61 -1.13
C PHE A 111 -14.62 -26.12 -0.83
N ALA A 112 -15.24 -25.74 0.28
CA ALA A 112 -15.38 -24.34 0.69
C ALA A 112 -14.01 -23.72 1.00
N LEU A 113 -13.17 -24.44 1.74
CA LEU A 113 -11.80 -24.02 2.05
C LEU A 113 -10.95 -23.86 0.78
N PHE A 114 -10.98 -24.86 -0.10
CA PHE A 114 -10.28 -24.80 -1.38
C PHE A 114 -10.77 -23.66 -2.27
N SER A 115 -12.09 -23.50 -2.40
CA SER A 115 -12.70 -22.43 -3.21
C SER A 115 -12.36 -21.04 -2.67
N TRP A 116 -12.26 -20.88 -1.34
CA TRP A 116 -11.83 -19.63 -0.74
C TRP A 116 -10.39 -19.25 -1.12
N PHE A 117 -9.49 -20.24 -1.14
CA PHE A 117 -8.12 -20.04 -1.59
C PHE A 117 -8.06 -19.64 -3.07
N VAL A 118 -8.79 -20.37 -3.93
CA VAL A 118 -8.90 -20.06 -5.37
C VAL A 118 -9.48 -18.66 -5.58
N PHE A 119 -10.52 -18.29 -4.82
CA PHE A 119 -11.14 -16.98 -4.90
C PHE A 119 -10.17 -15.84 -4.53
N LYS A 120 -9.43 -15.97 -3.43
CA LYS A 120 -8.39 -15.00 -3.05
C LYS A 120 -7.33 -14.85 -4.13
N MET A 121 -6.88 -15.99 -4.69
CA MET A 121 -5.93 -16.00 -5.80
C MET A 121 -6.49 -15.24 -7.01
N LEU A 122 -7.71 -15.57 -7.46
CA LEU A 122 -8.35 -14.93 -8.61
C LEU A 122 -8.50 -13.42 -8.44
N LEU A 123 -8.95 -12.95 -7.28
CA LEU A 123 -9.10 -11.51 -7.02
C LEU A 123 -7.76 -10.77 -7.16
N ASN A 124 -6.67 -11.35 -6.65
CA ASN A 124 -5.34 -10.76 -6.77
C ASN A 124 -4.88 -10.72 -8.23
N LEU A 125 -5.07 -11.82 -8.98
CA LEU A 125 -4.72 -11.87 -10.40
C LEU A 125 -5.51 -10.85 -11.23
N ILE A 126 -6.81 -10.68 -10.95
CA ILE A 126 -7.64 -9.70 -11.67
C ILE A 126 -7.19 -8.28 -11.34
N SER A 127 -6.90 -7.99 -10.08
CA SER A 127 -6.39 -6.67 -9.66
C SER A 127 -5.08 -6.33 -10.37
N GLN A 128 -4.13 -7.28 -10.41
CA GLN A 128 -2.87 -7.12 -11.13
C GLN A 128 -3.09 -6.95 -12.63
N ASN A 129 -3.91 -7.80 -13.25
CA ASN A 129 -4.20 -7.72 -14.69
C ASN A 129 -4.87 -6.37 -15.06
N ALA A 130 -5.78 -5.86 -14.22
CA ALA A 130 -6.40 -4.56 -14.41
C ALA A 130 -5.38 -3.41 -14.32
N GLN A 131 -4.44 -3.47 -13.37
CA GLN A 131 -3.35 -2.49 -13.24
C GLN A 131 -2.39 -2.56 -14.44
N LEU A 132 -1.99 -3.77 -14.87
CA LEU A 132 -1.13 -3.98 -16.03
C LEU A 132 -1.78 -3.43 -17.30
N LYS A 133 -3.07 -3.71 -17.56
CA LYS A 133 -3.78 -3.16 -18.73
C LYS A 133 -3.87 -1.64 -18.70
N ALA A 134 -4.16 -1.05 -17.54
CA ALA A 134 -4.21 0.40 -17.39
C ALA A 134 -2.83 1.06 -17.64
N SER A 135 -1.76 0.44 -17.15
CA SER A 135 -0.38 0.89 -17.39
C SER A 135 -0.01 0.76 -18.88
N GLN A 136 -0.34 -0.37 -19.51
CA GLN A 136 -0.10 -0.59 -20.93
C GLN A 136 -0.82 0.44 -21.81
N GLU A 137 -2.09 0.75 -21.53
CA GLU A 137 -2.83 1.80 -22.24
C GLU A 137 -2.18 3.18 -22.06
N ALA A 138 -1.69 3.50 -20.86
CA ALA A 138 -0.97 4.76 -20.61
C ALA A 138 0.37 4.81 -21.37
N SER A 139 1.16 3.74 -21.34
CA SER A 139 2.42 3.64 -22.09
C SER A 139 2.21 3.72 -23.61
N LEU A 140 1.17 3.05 -24.13
CA LEU A 140 0.81 3.15 -25.55
C LEU A 140 0.37 4.57 -25.93
N LYS A 141 -0.37 5.27 -25.07
CA LYS A 141 -0.72 6.68 -25.30
C LYS A 141 0.51 7.58 -25.29
N GLN A 142 1.43 7.39 -24.34
CA GLN A 142 2.68 8.15 -24.26
C GLN A 142 3.59 7.89 -25.48
N ALA A 143 3.72 6.64 -25.90
CA ALA A 143 4.48 6.28 -27.09
C ALA A 143 3.86 6.92 -28.35
N LYS A 144 2.53 6.82 -28.53
CA LYS A 144 1.83 7.47 -29.64
C LYS A 144 1.98 8.98 -29.63
N SER A 145 1.84 9.64 -28.49
CA SER A 145 2.04 11.10 -28.40
C SER A 145 3.48 11.49 -28.68
N ALA A 146 4.46 10.73 -28.20
CA ALA A 146 5.87 10.99 -28.48
C ALA A 146 6.19 10.77 -29.97
N THR A 147 5.64 9.71 -30.58
CA THR A 147 5.75 9.47 -32.03
C THR A 147 5.05 10.56 -32.84
N GLU A 148 3.89 11.05 -32.41
CA GLU A 148 3.18 12.13 -33.08
C GLU A 148 3.94 13.46 -33.00
N VAL A 149 4.54 13.78 -31.84
CA VAL A 149 5.44 14.94 -31.69
C VAL A 149 6.68 14.78 -32.56
N ALA A 150 7.34 13.62 -32.54
CA ALA A 150 8.49 13.34 -33.39
C ALA A 150 8.12 13.40 -34.87
N GLN A 151 6.94 12.90 -35.27
CA GLN A 151 6.47 12.94 -36.64
C GLN A 151 6.09 14.36 -37.09
N LYS A 152 5.54 15.20 -36.20
CA LYS A 152 5.31 16.64 -36.47
C LYS A 152 6.63 17.39 -36.64
N LEU A 153 7.63 17.11 -35.79
CA LEU A 153 8.97 17.68 -35.92
C LEU A 153 9.67 17.23 -37.22
N LEU A 154 9.51 15.96 -37.61
CA LEU A 154 10.12 15.39 -38.82
C LEU A 154 9.40 15.78 -40.12
N LYS A 155 8.07 16.00 -40.07
CA LYS A 155 7.29 16.41 -41.24
C LYS A 155 7.42 17.89 -41.60
N GLY A 156 8.04 18.70 -40.74
CA GLY A 156 8.42 20.07 -41.09
C GLY A 156 7.22 20.96 -41.46
N ASP A 157 6.12 20.89 -40.72
CA ASP A 157 4.99 21.82 -40.90
C ASP A 157 5.26 23.13 -40.13
N ASP A 158 5.71 24.11 -40.91
CA ASP A 158 5.85 25.55 -40.69
C ASP A 158 6.74 26.09 -39.55
N ASP A 159 7.95 26.39 -40.02
CA ASP A 159 9.12 27.16 -39.58
C ASP A 159 8.87 28.55 -38.91
N SER A 160 7.68 28.81 -38.34
CA SER A 160 7.33 30.11 -37.73
C SER A 160 7.01 30.06 -36.23
N SER A 161 6.50 28.95 -35.71
CA SER A 161 6.20 28.80 -34.27
C SER A 161 7.41 28.30 -33.49
N SER A 162 8.14 27.31 -34.01
CA SER A 162 9.33 26.76 -33.36
C SER A 162 10.48 27.76 -33.28
N LYS A 163 10.69 28.62 -34.30
CA LYS A 163 11.67 29.72 -34.21
C LYS A 163 11.31 30.72 -33.12
N LYS A 164 10.03 31.04 -32.93
CA LYS A 164 9.57 31.93 -31.84
C LYS A 164 9.75 31.30 -30.47
N GLU A 165 9.43 30.02 -30.33
CA GLU A 165 9.66 29.30 -29.07
C GLU A 165 11.14 29.22 -28.74
N ILE A 166 12.00 28.91 -29.71
CA ILE A 166 13.47 28.90 -29.56
C ILE A 166 13.97 30.30 -29.15
N ASP A 167 13.56 31.36 -29.84
CA ASP A 167 13.98 32.75 -29.53
C ASP A 167 13.49 33.21 -28.14
N THR A 168 12.29 32.79 -27.72
CA THR A 168 11.79 33.08 -26.36
C THR A 168 12.49 32.27 -25.28
N LEU A 169 12.85 31.02 -25.55
CA LEU A 169 13.64 30.18 -24.66
C LEU A 169 15.05 30.72 -24.51
N GLU A 170 15.66 31.19 -25.59
CA GLU A 170 16.99 31.80 -25.60
C GLU A 170 17.03 33.11 -24.81
N LYS A 171 16.02 33.98 -24.98
CA LYS A 171 15.86 35.19 -24.15
C LYS A 171 15.65 34.89 -22.67
N LYS A 172 14.86 33.87 -22.34
CA LYS A 172 14.69 33.43 -20.95
C LYS A 172 15.99 32.89 -20.36
N LEU A 173 16.72 32.08 -21.12
CA LEU A 173 18.01 31.54 -20.71
C LEU A 173 19.03 32.66 -20.46
N GLN A 174 19.08 33.67 -21.34
CA GLN A 174 19.94 34.83 -21.16
C GLN A 174 19.55 35.69 -19.94
N SER A 175 18.25 35.89 -19.70
CA SER A 175 17.74 36.59 -18.51
C SER A 175 18.08 35.84 -17.23
N THR A 176 17.83 34.53 -17.19
CA THR A 176 18.15 33.68 -16.03
C THR A 176 19.66 33.61 -15.78
N GLN A 177 20.47 33.59 -16.83
CA GLN A 177 21.93 33.65 -16.70
C GLN A 177 22.38 35.00 -16.11
N GLN A 178 21.77 36.11 -16.55
CA GLN A 178 22.06 37.43 -16.01
C GLN A 178 21.62 37.57 -14.54
N GLU A 179 20.47 37.01 -14.16
CA GLU A 179 20.01 36.94 -12.77
C GLU A 179 20.94 36.09 -11.90
N LEU A 180 21.41 34.95 -12.41
CA LEU A 180 22.38 34.10 -11.72
C LEU A 180 23.70 34.84 -11.47
N ASP A 181 24.20 35.58 -12.47
CA ASP A 181 25.44 36.34 -12.33
C ASP A 181 25.30 37.54 -11.37
N ARG A 182 24.12 38.18 -11.33
CA ARG A 182 23.81 39.20 -10.32
C ARG A 182 23.75 38.58 -8.92
N ALA A 183 23.02 37.49 -8.74
CA ALA A 183 22.92 36.79 -7.46
C ALA A 183 24.29 36.33 -6.95
N LYS A 184 25.19 35.85 -7.83
CA LYS A 184 26.58 35.51 -7.46
C LYS A 184 27.37 36.72 -6.96
N LYS A 185 27.25 37.88 -7.63
CA LYS A 185 27.90 39.13 -7.19
C LYS A 185 27.34 39.63 -5.86
N ASP A 186 26.04 39.51 -5.65
CA ASP A 186 25.40 39.88 -4.40
C ASP A 186 25.89 38.99 -3.25
N VAL A 187 25.99 37.67 -3.46
CA VAL A 187 26.55 36.73 -2.48
C VAL A 187 28.01 37.08 -2.15
N GLU A 188 28.83 37.39 -3.16
CA GLU A 188 30.22 37.80 -2.93
C GLU A 188 30.31 39.11 -2.13
N THR A 189 29.42 40.05 -2.42
CA THR A 189 29.35 41.34 -1.73
C THR A 189 28.88 41.17 -0.28
N MET A 190 27.85 40.36 -0.04
CA MET A 190 27.37 40.01 1.31
C MET A 190 28.44 39.29 2.12
N LYS A 191 29.23 38.41 1.48
CA LYS A 191 30.37 37.74 2.13
C LYS A 191 31.42 38.76 2.57
N LYS A 192 31.82 39.69 1.69
CA LYS A 192 32.78 40.76 2.04
C LYS A 192 32.27 41.65 3.16
N GLN A 193 30.98 42.03 3.12
CA GLN A 193 30.33 42.80 4.18
C GLN A 193 30.31 42.05 5.52
N SER A 194 30.02 40.74 5.51
CA SER A 194 30.03 39.90 6.71
C SER A 194 31.44 39.77 7.30
N GLU A 195 32.47 39.63 6.45
CA GLU A 195 33.86 39.57 6.89
C GLU A 195 34.32 40.91 7.49
N GLN A 196 33.92 42.04 6.88
CA GLN A 196 34.18 43.38 7.43
C GLN A 196 33.46 43.58 8.77
N LEU A 197 32.17 43.23 8.87
CA LEU A 197 31.41 43.35 10.11
C LEU A 197 32.01 42.50 11.23
N THR A 198 32.50 41.30 10.92
CA THR A 198 33.17 40.43 11.89
C THR A 198 34.48 41.04 12.41
N LYS A 199 35.22 41.76 11.55
CA LYS A 199 36.44 42.49 11.96
C LYS A 199 36.12 43.67 12.87
N GLU A 200 35.13 44.48 12.52
CA GLU A 200 34.68 45.59 13.35
C GLU A 200 34.13 45.10 14.70
N TYR A 201 33.39 43.99 14.70
CA TYR A 201 32.90 43.37 15.93
C TYR A 201 34.05 42.92 16.84
N LYS A 202 35.07 42.23 16.29
CA LYS A 202 36.27 41.86 17.07
C LYS A 202 36.98 43.07 17.66
N ARG A 203 37.17 44.11 16.85
CA ARG A 203 37.79 45.36 17.30
C ARG A 203 37.01 46.01 18.45
N LEU A 204 35.67 46.05 18.34
CA LEU A 204 34.81 46.61 19.38
C LEU A 204 34.86 45.79 20.69
N VAL A 205 34.96 44.47 20.59
CA VAL A 205 35.16 43.59 21.75
C VAL A 205 36.51 43.89 22.41
N ASP A 206 37.60 43.95 21.63
CA ASP A 206 38.94 44.27 22.16
C ASP A 206 38.97 45.67 22.82
N ASP A 207 38.31 46.67 22.22
CA ASP A 207 38.21 48.02 22.77
C ASP A 207 37.40 48.03 24.08
N ASN A 208 36.31 47.27 24.16
CA ASN A 208 35.52 47.11 25.40
C ASN A 208 36.32 46.40 26.50
N GLU A 209 37.06 45.34 26.19
CA GLU A 209 37.93 44.66 27.16
C GLU A 209 39.01 45.61 27.70
N GLN A 210 39.61 46.43 26.84
CA GLN A 210 40.59 47.44 27.26
C GLN A 210 39.95 48.54 28.13
N LEU A 211 38.71 48.95 27.83
CA LEU A 211 37.99 49.92 28.64
C LEU A 211 37.61 49.33 30.01
N GLU A 212 37.15 48.08 30.07
CA GLU A 212 36.89 47.38 31.33
C GLU A 212 38.16 47.22 32.17
N GLU A 213 39.30 46.88 31.57
CA GLU A 213 40.58 46.81 32.28
C GLU A 213 41.00 48.18 32.81
N LYS A 214 40.88 49.23 32.00
CA LYS A 214 41.16 50.61 32.44
C LYS A 214 40.24 51.02 33.58
N LEU A 215 38.96 50.65 33.54
CA LEU A 215 38.01 50.92 34.61
C LEU A 215 38.35 50.12 35.88
N ARG A 216 38.77 48.87 35.74
CA ARG A 216 39.23 48.03 36.87
C ARG A 216 40.48 48.61 37.51
N VAL A 217 41.44 49.06 36.71
CA VAL A 217 42.66 49.74 37.18
C VAL A 217 42.32 51.09 37.81
N SER A 218 41.37 51.87 37.28
CA SER A 218 40.96 53.14 37.91
C SER A 218 40.23 52.95 39.23
N VAL A 219 39.35 51.95 39.32
CA VAL A 219 38.66 51.56 40.58
C VAL A 219 39.65 50.97 41.59
N GLY A 220 40.69 50.27 41.14
CA GLY A 220 41.78 49.77 41.99
C GLY A 220 42.80 50.84 42.43
N ASN A 221 42.87 51.98 41.73
CA ASN A 221 43.74 53.12 42.05
C ASN A 221 43.02 54.30 42.71
N ASP A 222 41.77 54.13 43.17
CA ASP A 222 41.09 55.12 43.99
C ASP A 222 41.75 55.18 45.40
N PRO A 223 42.39 56.30 45.80
CA PRO A 223 43.09 56.43 47.07
C PRO A 223 42.13 56.68 48.26
N ALA A 224 40.90 56.16 48.19
CA ALA A 224 39.83 56.36 49.16
C ALA A 224 39.44 55.08 49.93
N ASN A 225 40.38 54.14 50.10
CA ASN A 225 40.27 53.12 51.17
C ASN A 225 41.59 52.90 51.93
N LYS A 226 42.26 54.02 52.26
CA LYS A 226 43.16 54.13 53.42
C LYS A 226 42.51 55.06 54.43
N LYS A 227 41.56 54.52 55.19
CA LYS A 227 41.13 54.98 56.53
C LYS A 227 39.97 54.10 57.00
N ASP A 228 40.31 53.15 57.87
CA ASP A 228 39.72 52.92 59.20
C ASP A 228 39.76 51.42 59.53
N ASP A 229 40.52 51.13 60.61
CA ASP A 229 40.71 49.89 61.41
C ASP A 229 41.36 48.63 60.80
#